data_AF-A0A7K9CRI6-F1
#
_entry.id   AF-A0A7K9CRI6-F1
#
_cell.length_a   1.000
_cell.length_b   1.000
_cell.length_c   1.000
_cell.angle_alpha   90.00
_cell.angle_beta   90.00
_cell.angle_gamma   90.00
#
_symmetry.space_group_name_H-M   'P 1'
#
loop_
_entity.id
_entity.type
_entity.pdbx_description
1 polymer ?
#
loop_
_entity_poly.entity_id
_entity_poly.type
_entity_poly.pdbx_seq_one_letter_code
_entity_poly.pdbx_strand_id
1 'polypeptide(L)'
;EAVIVNGTIAYDNWVVPGSSVYREFWIFHVQNPSEVLEQGARPKLEQRGPYTYRVRYLPKENITDNSDGTISYMLPNVARFEPDLSVGSENDTFTCLNLAVAAAPSLYKNTFIQLLLNTWIKSSKSSLLQNRTVKELLWGYKDPFLNKVPFPLDPVLGVFYPYNGTSDGLYRVYTGTEDIKNTAIIESYKNKRNLSYWEGHCDMVNGTDGASFPPFVKKNQVLRFFSSDICRSIYGVFQGNQNVKGITLYRFTVPREAFASPTEVGDNYCFCTDEVISQNCTLAGVLDISACKAGRPVFISLPHFLHASDSILHDVEGLSPNEKEHETFLDIEPTTGFTLQFAKRLQVNLLVRPAPKIEALSKVKRPYVFPVLWLNESAVIGDEKAEMFRKKVTGPVQLLGVVQMVLMITGSVLFIAFMGSFFICVSKKLK
;
A
#
# COMPACT_ATOMS: atom_id res chain seq x y z
N GLU A 1 26.13 10.39 0.44
CA GLU A 1 24.99 10.53 -0.49
C GLU A 1 23.73 9.77 -0.08
N ALA A 2 23.79 8.48 0.29
CA ALA A 2 22.59 7.70 0.64
C ALA A 2 22.12 7.83 2.12
N VAL A 3 22.96 8.37 3.01
CA VAL A 3 22.62 8.58 4.43
C VAL A 3 21.58 9.70 4.57
N ILE A 4 20.58 9.54 5.44
CA ILE A 4 19.53 10.54 5.69
C ILE A 4 20.04 11.57 6.72
N VAL A 5 20.86 12.51 6.26
CA VAL A 5 21.37 13.64 7.05
C VAL A 5 21.27 14.93 6.24
N ASN A 6 20.96 16.05 6.91
CA ASN A 6 20.83 17.35 6.27
C ASN A 6 22.05 17.68 5.38
N GLY A 7 21.80 18.13 4.14
CA GLY A 7 22.81 18.42 3.12
C GLY A 7 23.14 17.25 2.18
N THR A 8 22.56 16.06 2.40
CA THR A 8 22.68 14.92 1.48
C THR A 8 21.53 14.87 0.47
N ILE A 9 21.77 14.29 -0.71
CA ILE A 9 20.71 14.06 -1.71
C ILE A 9 19.59 13.16 -1.16
N ALA A 10 19.93 12.17 -0.34
CA ALA A 10 18.95 11.30 0.30
C ALA A 10 18.02 12.08 1.22
N TYR A 11 18.55 12.99 2.05
CA TYR A 11 17.73 13.80 2.96
C TYR A 11 16.75 14.70 2.22
N ASP A 12 17.22 15.43 1.19
CA ASP A 12 16.36 16.34 0.44
C ASP A 12 15.17 15.62 -0.22
N ASN A 13 15.42 14.45 -0.83
CA ASN A 13 14.37 13.62 -1.42
C ASN A 13 13.52 12.88 -0.38
N TRP A 14 14.07 12.63 0.81
CA TRP A 14 13.35 12.00 1.92
C TRP A 14 12.37 12.99 2.55
N VAL A 15 12.73 14.27 2.74
CA VAL A 15 11.84 15.29 3.32
C VAL A 15 10.64 15.54 2.42
N VAL A 16 10.86 15.77 1.12
CA VAL A 16 9.82 15.89 0.09
C VAL A 16 10.22 15.03 -1.10
N PRO A 17 9.37 14.09 -1.54
CA PRO A 17 9.63 13.34 -2.77
C PRO A 17 9.84 14.28 -3.96
N GLY A 18 10.93 14.08 -4.71
CA GLY A 18 11.20 14.85 -5.93
C GLY A 18 10.22 14.56 -7.08
N SER A 19 9.40 13.50 -6.95
CA SER A 19 8.40 13.07 -7.92
C SER A 19 7.00 13.45 -7.44
N SER A 20 6.13 13.84 -8.37
CA SER A 20 4.71 14.03 -8.05
C SER A 20 4.07 12.66 -7.83
N VAL A 21 3.44 12.49 -6.67
CA VAL A 21 2.66 11.30 -6.34
C VAL A 21 1.20 11.57 -6.61
N TYR A 22 0.57 10.70 -7.39
CA TYR A 22 -0.86 10.75 -7.68
C TYR A 22 -1.54 9.53 -7.07
N ARG A 23 -2.74 9.74 -6.53
CA ARG A 23 -3.65 8.71 -6.08
C ARG A 23 -4.92 8.79 -6.91
N GLU A 24 -5.12 7.76 -7.72
CA GLU A 24 -6.25 7.62 -8.63
C GLU A 24 -7.26 6.67 -7.99
N PHE A 25 -8.55 7.00 -8.04
CA PHE A 25 -9.63 6.18 -7.48
C PHE A 25 -10.59 5.69 -8.55
N TRP A 26 -10.97 4.42 -8.47
CA TRP A 26 -12.07 3.82 -9.22
C TRP A 26 -13.12 3.31 -8.24
N ILE A 27 -14.34 3.82 -8.37
CA ILE A 27 -15.46 3.48 -7.48
C ILE A 27 -16.31 2.42 -8.16
N PHE A 28 -16.73 1.40 -7.41
CA PHE A 28 -17.65 0.37 -7.91
C PHE A 28 -19.10 0.85 -7.80
N HIS A 29 -19.67 1.24 -8.94
CA HIS A 29 -21.07 1.64 -9.06
C HIS A 29 -21.98 0.43 -9.20
N VAL A 30 -23.04 0.34 -8.37
CA VAL A 30 -24.06 -0.71 -8.45
C VAL A 30 -25.07 -0.41 -9.55
N GLN A 31 -25.15 -1.29 -10.55
CA GLN A 31 -26.04 -1.18 -11.70
C GLN A 31 -27.48 -1.63 -11.43
N ASN A 32 -27.66 -2.60 -10.52
CA ASN A 32 -28.95 -3.23 -10.23
C ASN A 32 -29.44 -3.02 -8.79
N PRO A 33 -29.51 -1.77 -8.28
CA PRO A 33 -29.81 -1.51 -6.88
C PRO A 33 -31.17 -2.05 -6.44
N SER A 34 -32.23 -1.95 -7.26
CA SER A 34 -33.55 -2.48 -6.93
C SER A 34 -33.54 -3.99 -6.72
N GLU A 35 -32.87 -4.75 -7.60
CA GLU A 35 -32.75 -6.21 -7.46
C GLU A 35 -31.99 -6.59 -6.18
N VAL A 36 -30.91 -5.87 -5.86
CA VAL A 36 -30.13 -6.09 -4.63
C VAL A 36 -30.99 -5.83 -3.39
N LEU A 37 -31.70 -4.70 -3.35
CA LEU A 37 -32.46 -4.27 -2.17
C LEU A 37 -33.76 -5.07 -1.97
N GLU A 38 -34.47 -5.42 -3.04
CA GLU A 38 -35.80 -6.05 -2.95
C GLU A 38 -35.71 -7.58 -2.93
N GLN A 39 -34.79 -8.14 -3.73
CA GLN A 39 -34.70 -9.59 -3.98
C GLN A 39 -33.48 -10.22 -3.31
N GLY A 40 -32.49 -9.42 -2.88
CA GLY A 40 -31.20 -9.95 -2.42
C GLY A 40 -30.37 -10.53 -3.55
N ALA A 41 -30.53 -9.98 -4.76
CA ALA A 41 -29.73 -10.37 -5.92
C ALA A 41 -28.25 -10.01 -5.73
N ARG A 42 -27.39 -10.64 -6.54
CA ARG A 42 -25.96 -10.34 -6.58
C ARG A 42 -25.75 -8.91 -7.12
N PRO A 43 -24.96 -8.06 -6.45
CA PRO A 43 -24.63 -6.74 -6.96
C PRO A 43 -23.85 -6.84 -8.27
N LYS A 44 -24.33 -6.16 -9.32
CA LYS A 44 -23.62 -5.97 -10.59
C LYS A 44 -22.88 -4.65 -10.52
N LEU A 45 -21.55 -4.72 -10.62
CA LEU A 45 -20.66 -3.58 -10.40
C LEU A 45 -20.07 -3.10 -11.73
N GLU A 46 -19.99 -1.79 -11.87
CA GLU A 46 -19.23 -1.11 -12.93
C GLU A 46 -18.19 -0.22 -12.24
N GLN A 47 -16.90 -0.41 -12.55
CA GLN A 47 -15.89 0.53 -12.08
C GLN A 47 -15.99 1.85 -12.87
N ARG A 48 -15.92 3.00 -12.18
CA ARG A 48 -15.77 4.30 -12.85
C ARG A 48 -14.66 5.11 -12.21
N GLY A 49 -13.79 5.65 -13.05
CA GLY A 49 -12.59 6.39 -12.68
C GLY A 49 -11.66 6.57 -13.89
N PRO A 50 -10.45 7.12 -13.69
CA PRO A 50 -9.92 7.55 -12.40
C PRO A 50 -10.49 8.90 -11.94
N TYR A 51 -10.65 9.06 -10.63
CA TYR A 51 -10.69 10.36 -9.96
C TYR A 51 -9.32 10.60 -9.31
N THR A 52 -8.60 11.59 -9.81
CA THR A 52 -7.16 11.73 -9.56
C THR A 52 -6.89 12.84 -8.56
N TYR A 53 -6.08 12.51 -7.55
CA TYR A 53 -5.63 13.45 -6.53
C TYR A 53 -4.11 13.46 -6.47
N ARG A 54 -3.50 14.64 -6.44
CA ARG A 54 -2.10 14.79 -6.05
C ARG A 54 -1.98 14.65 -4.54
N VAL A 55 -1.09 13.78 -4.09
CA VAL A 55 -0.85 13.46 -2.67
C VAL A 55 0.65 13.56 -2.36
N ARG A 56 1.03 13.46 -1.07
CA ARG A 56 2.44 13.43 -0.60
C ARG A 56 3.32 14.57 -1.13
N TYR A 57 2.75 15.74 -1.41
CA TYR A 57 3.48 16.91 -1.90
C TYR A 57 3.90 17.88 -0.78
N LEU A 58 3.51 17.62 0.47
CA LEU A 58 3.97 18.36 1.63
C LEU A 58 5.21 17.70 2.26
N PRO A 59 6.13 18.50 2.84
CA PRO A 59 7.28 17.99 3.57
C PRO A 59 6.86 17.21 4.81
N LYS A 60 7.69 16.23 5.18
CA LYS A 60 7.61 15.59 6.50
C LYS A 60 7.69 16.64 7.61
N GLU A 61 6.87 16.45 8.64
CA GLU A 61 6.72 17.37 9.78
C GLU A 61 7.43 16.83 11.03
N ASN A 62 7.69 17.73 11.99
CA ASN A 62 8.28 17.39 13.30
C ASN A 62 9.56 16.55 13.20
N ILE A 63 10.41 16.86 12.22
CA ILE A 63 11.66 16.15 11.98
C ILE A 63 12.61 16.40 13.16
N THR A 64 13.01 15.33 13.83
CA THR A 64 13.94 15.37 14.97
C THR A 64 15.05 14.37 14.77
N ASP A 65 16.30 14.85 14.69
CA ASP A 65 17.49 14.00 14.70
C ASP A 65 17.76 13.50 16.12
N ASN A 66 18.08 12.21 16.25
CA ASN A 66 18.38 11.57 17.52
C ASN A 66 19.85 11.17 17.60
N SER A 67 20.40 11.12 18.82
CA SER A 67 21.82 10.83 19.05
C SER A 67 22.24 9.39 18.73
N ASP A 68 21.29 8.47 18.55
CA ASP A 68 21.50 7.03 18.29
C ASP A 68 21.42 6.69 16.78
N GLY A 69 21.73 7.65 15.91
CA GLY A 69 21.72 7.42 14.47
C GLY A 69 20.32 7.21 13.87
N THR A 70 19.27 7.68 14.54
CA THR A 70 17.89 7.65 14.04
C THR A 70 17.32 9.04 13.83
N ILE A 71 16.31 9.16 12.98
CA ILE A 71 15.57 10.39 12.71
C ILE A 71 14.07 10.11 12.84
N SER A 72 13.37 11.00 13.54
CA SER A 72 11.93 10.89 13.80
C SER A 72 11.14 11.88 12.95
N TYR A 73 9.96 11.51 12.45
CA TYR A 73 9.11 12.40 11.66
C TYR A 73 7.62 12.00 11.66
N MET A 74 6.77 12.95 11.28
CA MET A 74 5.36 12.75 10.96
C MET A 74 5.13 12.97 9.46
N LEU A 75 4.23 12.22 8.85
CA LEU A 75 3.89 12.33 7.44
C LEU A 75 2.51 13.01 7.29
N PRO A 76 2.43 14.27 6.82
CA PRO A 76 1.16 14.95 6.65
C PRO A 76 0.32 14.33 5.53
N ASN A 77 -0.96 14.16 5.80
CA ASN A 77 -1.96 13.68 4.84
C ASN A 77 -2.65 14.87 4.19
N VAL A 78 -2.46 15.00 2.88
CA VAL A 78 -3.18 15.96 2.06
C VAL A 78 -3.47 15.39 0.68
N ALA A 79 -4.65 15.67 0.16
CA ALA A 79 -5.06 15.35 -1.20
C ALA A 79 -5.61 16.60 -1.89
N ARG A 80 -5.11 16.87 -3.10
CA ARG A 80 -5.60 17.92 -3.99
C ARG A 80 -6.16 17.29 -5.26
N PHE A 81 -7.43 17.54 -5.55
CA PHE A 81 -8.07 17.02 -6.76
C PHE A 81 -7.42 17.61 -8.02
N GLU A 82 -7.25 16.79 -9.05
CA GLU A 82 -6.69 17.15 -10.36
C GLU A 82 -7.75 16.89 -11.44
N PRO A 83 -8.62 17.87 -11.78
CA PRO A 83 -9.70 17.71 -12.73
C PRO A 83 -9.24 17.25 -14.12
N ASP A 84 -8.11 17.79 -14.59
CA ASP A 84 -7.57 17.50 -15.93
C ASP A 84 -7.06 16.07 -16.08
N LEU A 85 -6.83 15.37 -14.96
CA LEU A 85 -6.40 13.97 -14.91
C LEU A 85 -7.55 13.04 -14.47
N SER A 86 -8.77 13.54 -14.38
CA SER A 86 -9.93 12.81 -13.88
C SER A 86 -10.98 12.62 -14.96
N VAL A 87 -11.73 11.52 -14.90
CA VAL A 87 -12.82 11.23 -15.84
C VAL A 87 -14.03 12.15 -15.66
N GLY A 88 -14.17 12.74 -14.47
CA GLY A 88 -15.33 13.53 -14.08
C GLY A 88 -15.05 14.40 -12.85
N SER A 89 -16.09 14.93 -12.23
CA SER A 89 -15.97 15.86 -11.11
C SER A 89 -16.07 15.16 -9.75
N GLU A 90 -15.62 15.81 -8.66
CA GLU A 90 -15.85 15.27 -7.32
C GLU A 90 -17.35 15.21 -6.93
N ASN A 91 -18.24 15.85 -7.71
CA ASN A 91 -19.68 15.86 -7.51
C ASN A 91 -20.40 14.71 -8.24
N ASP A 92 -19.67 13.91 -9.03
CA ASP A 92 -20.22 12.76 -9.73
C ASP A 92 -20.78 11.76 -8.70
N THR A 93 -21.98 11.23 -8.99
CA THR A 93 -22.74 10.44 -8.02
C THR A 93 -22.71 8.96 -8.33
N PHE A 94 -22.67 8.18 -7.26
CA PHE A 94 -22.54 6.73 -7.29
C PHE A 94 -23.55 6.08 -6.37
N THR A 95 -24.29 5.10 -6.89
CA THR A 95 -24.95 4.11 -6.04
C THR A 95 -23.91 3.13 -5.51
N CYS A 96 -23.68 3.16 -4.20
CA CYS A 96 -22.66 2.37 -3.50
C CYS A 96 -23.21 1.81 -2.18
N LEU A 97 -22.41 1.01 -1.49
CA LEU A 97 -22.76 0.46 -0.19
C LEU A 97 -22.96 1.58 0.85
N ASN A 98 -24.00 1.47 1.66
CA ASN A 98 -24.16 2.28 2.85
C ASN A 98 -23.18 1.82 3.94
N LEU A 99 -22.09 2.56 4.08
CA LEU A 99 -20.98 2.21 4.96
C LEU A 99 -21.42 2.10 6.42
N ALA A 100 -22.29 2.99 6.90
CA ALA A 100 -22.79 2.97 8.28
C ALA A 100 -23.73 1.78 8.53
N VAL A 101 -24.67 1.55 7.61
CA VAL A 101 -25.64 0.44 7.72
C VAL A 101 -24.93 -0.92 7.66
N ALA A 102 -23.86 -1.04 6.87
CA ALA A 102 -23.06 -2.26 6.81
C ALA A 102 -22.12 -2.44 8.03
N ALA A 103 -21.51 -1.36 8.53
CA ALA A 103 -20.52 -1.43 9.61
C ALA A 103 -21.14 -1.55 11.01
N ALA A 104 -22.19 -0.78 11.32
CA ALA A 104 -22.76 -0.72 12.67
C ALA A 104 -23.20 -2.08 13.24
N PRO A 105 -23.83 -3.00 12.46
CA PRO A 105 -24.22 -4.31 12.97
C PRO A 105 -23.04 -5.21 13.30
N SER A 106 -21.90 -5.03 12.62
CA SER A 106 -20.66 -5.76 12.92
C SER A 106 -20.01 -5.27 14.23
N LEU A 107 -20.15 -3.98 14.54
CA LEU A 107 -19.67 -3.37 15.78
C LEU A 107 -20.57 -3.69 16.99
N TYR A 108 -21.89 -3.68 16.79
CA TYR A 108 -22.87 -3.82 17.86
C TYR A 108 -23.68 -5.12 17.71
N LYS A 109 -23.10 -6.24 18.14
CA LYS A 109 -23.72 -7.57 18.00
C LYS A 109 -24.89 -7.84 18.97
N ASN A 110 -25.06 -7.02 20.00
CA ASN A 110 -26.13 -7.19 20.99
C ASN A 110 -27.53 -7.02 20.35
N THR A 111 -28.42 -7.99 20.57
CA THR A 111 -29.76 -8.05 19.98
C THR A 111 -30.62 -6.81 20.29
N PHE A 112 -30.56 -6.27 21.50
CA PHE A 112 -31.31 -5.07 21.87
C PHE A 112 -30.78 -3.84 21.13
N ILE A 113 -29.45 -3.70 21.03
CA ILE A 113 -28.82 -2.62 20.25
C ILE A 113 -29.22 -2.73 18.77
N GLN A 114 -29.24 -3.94 18.20
CA GLN A 114 -29.65 -4.16 16.81
C GLN A 114 -31.09 -3.70 16.52
N LEU A 115 -32.02 -3.88 17.47
CA LEU A 115 -33.40 -3.36 17.36
C LEU A 115 -33.44 -1.83 17.38
N LEU A 116 -32.59 -1.19 18.20
CA LEU A 116 -32.45 0.27 18.21
C LEU A 116 -31.82 0.78 16.90
N LEU A 117 -30.76 0.14 16.41
CA LEU A 117 -30.14 0.46 15.12
C LEU A 117 -31.18 0.39 14.00
N ASN A 118 -31.98 -0.68 13.93
CA ASN A 118 -33.06 -0.80 12.96
C ASN A 118 -34.05 0.38 13.02
N THR A 119 -34.40 0.83 14.23
CA THR A 119 -35.30 1.96 14.44
C THR A 119 -34.70 3.27 13.90
N TRP A 120 -33.42 3.54 14.15
CA TRP A 120 -32.74 4.73 13.64
C TRP A 120 -32.48 4.67 12.13
N ILE A 121 -32.15 3.50 11.60
CA ILE A 121 -32.01 3.25 10.15
C ILE A 121 -33.33 3.55 9.44
N LYS A 122 -34.46 3.03 9.95
CA LYS A 122 -35.80 3.32 9.40
C LYS A 122 -36.17 4.78 9.50
N SER A 123 -35.96 5.40 10.67
CA SER A 123 -36.30 6.82 10.89
C SER A 123 -35.53 7.76 9.94
N SER A 124 -34.28 7.41 9.62
CA SER A 124 -33.44 8.14 8.68
C SER A 124 -33.70 7.78 7.21
N LYS A 125 -34.60 6.82 6.93
CA LYS A 125 -34.84 6.25 5.59
C LYS A 125 -33.57 5.70 4.92
N SER A 126 -32.65 5.18 5.75
CA SER A 126 -31.40 4.58 5.26
C SER A 126 -31.63 3.14 4.80
N SER A 127 -30.90 2.74 3.75
CA SER A 127 -30.95 1.39 3.16
C SER A 127 -29.53 0.80 3.07
N LEU A 128 -29.40 -0.46 2.65
CA LEU A 128 -28.11 -1.12 2.40
C LEU A 128 -27.29 -0.41 1.33
N LEU A 129 -27.94 0.17 0.33
CA LEU A 129 -27.30 0.99 -0.71
C LEU A 129 -27.68 2.46 -0.53
N GLN A 130 -26.81 3.35 -0.98
CA GLN A 130 -26.99 4.79 -0.94
C GLN A 130 -26.41 5.45 -2.19
N ASN A 131 -26.83 6.68 -2.47
CA ASN A 131 -26.19 7.53 -3.48
C ASN A 131 -25.29 8.54 -2.79
N ARG A 132 -24.02 8.61 -3.21
CA ARG A 132 -23.03 9.56 -2.70
C ARG A 132 -22.19 10.13 -3.82
N THR A 133 -21.74 11.37 -3.64
CA THR A 133 -20.72 11.92 -4.53
C THR A 133 -19.36 11.28 -4.26
N VAL A 134 -18.43 11.41 -5.20
CA VAL A 134 -17.01 11.04 -5.00
C VAL A 134 -16.44 11.73 -3.76
N LYS A 135 -16.69 13.04 -3.62
CA LYS A 135 -16.20 13.83 -2.49
C LYS A 135 -16.70 13.30 -1.16
N GLU A 136 -18.00 13.03 -1.08
CA GLU A 136 -18.63 12.49 0.12
C GLU A 136 -18.06 11.12 0.48
N LEU A 137 -18.02 10.20 -0.49
CA LEU A 137 -17.57 8.83 -0.26
C LEU A 137 -16.10 8.77 0.19
N LEU A 138 -15.22 9.55 -0.44
CA LEU A 138 -13.80 9.55 -0.11
C LEU A 138 -13.50 10.30 1.19
N TRP A 139 -13.97 11.54 1.30
CA TRP A 139 -13.47 12.49 2.30
C TRP A 139 -14.40 12.72 3.48
N GLY A 140 -15.64 12.24 3.40
CA GLY A 140 -16.56 12.28 4.51
C GLY A 140 -17.89 12.92 4.15
N TYR A 141 -18.97 12.35 4.69
CA TYR A 141 -20.30 12.93 4.71
C TYR A 141 -20.96 12.69 6.06
N LYS A 142 -21.89 13.55 6.44
CA LYS A 142 -22.68 13.37 7.65
C LYS A 142 -23.77 12.34 7.39
N ASP A 143 -23.66 11.18 8.02
CA ASP A 143 -24.57 10.07 7.79
C ASP A 143 -25.94 10.30 8.47
N PRO A 144 -27.07 10.21 7.71
CA PRO A 144 -28.41 10.44 8.27
C PRO A 144 -28.80 9.47 9.38
N PHE A 145 -28.33 8.22 9.32
CA PHE A 145 -28.61 7.21 10.33
C PHE A 145 -27.77 7.46 11.58
N LEU A 146 -26.47 7.69 11.45
CA LEU A 146 -25.60 7.97 12.60
C LEU A 146 -26.00 9.25 13.34
N ASN A 147 -26.47 10.26 12.61
CA ASN A 147 -26.97 11.51 13.21
C ASN A 147 -28.26 11.34 14.04
N LYS A 148 -28.94 10.19 13.98
CA LYS A 148 -30.11 9.86 14.81
C LYS A 148 -29.76 9.08 16.07
N VAL A 149 -28.52 8.63 16.22
CA VAL A 149 -28.09 7.86 17.38
C VAL A 149 -27.91 8.80 18.58
N PRO A 150 -28.52 8.50 19.75
CA PRO A 150 -28.57 9.43 20.88
C PRO A 150 -27.31 9.43 21.77
N PHE A 151 -26.29 8.65 21.43
CA PHE A 151 -25.04 8.54 22.20
C PHE A 151 -23.90 9.31 21.50
N PRO A 152 -22.87 9.77 22.24
CA PRO A 152 -21.76 10.53 21.65
C PRO A 152 -21.00 9.70 20.60
N LEU A 153 -21.19 10.04 19.33
CA LEU A 153 -20.46 9.48 18.20
C LEU A 153 -20.29 10.55 17.11
N ASP A 154 -19.20 10.48 16.34
CA ASP A 154 -19.02 11.33 15.17
C ASP A 154 -19.90 10.82 14.02
N PRO A 155 -20.94 11.57 13.58
CA PRO A 155 -21.81 11.13 12.51
C PRO A 155 -21.16 11.23 11.13
N VAL A 156 -19.96 11.81 11.02
CA VAL A 156 -19.24 11.93 9.75
C VAL A 156 -18.44 10.67 9.48
N LEU A 157 -18.56 10.15 8.26
CA LEU A 157 -17.79 9.00 7.82
C LEU A 157 -17.48 9.09 6.32
N GLY A 158 -16.39 8.46 5.92
CA GLY A 158 -15.91 8.32 4.55
C GLY A 158 -14.81 7.29 4.51
N VAL A 159 -14.43 6.82 3.32
CA VAL A 159 -13.41 5.78 3.17
C VAL A 159 -12.05 6.23 3.72
N PHE A 160 -11.71 7.50 3.52
CA PHE A 160 -10.47 8.11 4.01
C PHE A 160 -10.71 9.19 5.07
N TYR A 161 -11.91 9.29 5.65
CA TYR A 161 -12.19 10.31 6.67
C TYR A 161 -11.65 9.92 8.05
N PRO A 162 -10.98 10.84 8.78
CA PRO A 162 -10.42 12.11 8.30
C PRO A 162 -9.13 11.89 7.48
N TYR A 163 -8.85 12.78 6.53
CA TYR A 163 -7.61 12.76 5.73
C TYR A 163 -6.85 14.07 5.83
N ASN A 164 -7.34 15.12 5.17
CA ASN A 164 -6.69 16.42 5.11
C ASN A 164 -6.53 17.02 6.52
N GLY A 165 -5.32 17.47 6.84
CA GLY A 165 -4.98 18.05 8.15
C GLY A 165 -4.67 17.03 9.24
N THR A 166 -4.57 15.75 8.89
CA THR A 166 -4.02 14.70 9.77
C THR A 166 -2.57 14.39 9.40
N SER A 167 -1.84 13.72 10.29
CA SER A 167 -0.49 13.23 10.01
C SER A 167 -0.33 11.79 10.49
N ASP A 168 0.36 10.96 9.70
CA ASP A 168 0.70 9.58 10.04
C ASP A 168 2.07 9.51 10.73
N GLY A 169 2.20 8.62 11.72
CA GLY A 169 3.38 8.53 12.58
C GLY A 169 3.03 8.63 14.07
N LEU A 170 4.00 8.80 14.96
CA LEU A 170 5.43 9.08 14.72
C LEU A 170 6.19 7.92 14.07
N TYR A 171 6.98 8.19 13.04
CA TYR A 171 7.97 7.25 12.51
C TYR A 171 9.35 7.58 13.10
N ARG A 172 10.10 6.56 13.50
CA ARG A 172 11.52 6.65 13.84
C ARG A 172 12.29 5.69 12.93
N VAL A 173 13.21 6.22 12.13
CA VAL A 173 13.95 5.43 11.13
C VAL A 173 15.45 5.61 11.32
N TYR A 174 16.24 4.60 10.98
CA TYR A 174 17.70 4.72 10.98
C TYR A 174 18.16 5.62 9.83
N THR A 175 19.09 6.54 10.12
CA THR A 175 19.66 7.45 9.12
C THR A 175 20.67 6.74 8.22
N GLY A 176 21.33 5.71 8.77
CA GLY A 176 22.46 5.01 8.15
C GLY A 176 23.82 5.63 8.43
N THR A 177 23.93 6.58 9.36
CA THR A 177 25.23 7.14 9.79
C THR A 177 26.11 6.09 10.46
N GLU A 178 25.51 5.17 11.22
CA GLU A 178 26.21 4.08 11.90
C GLU A 178 26.45 2.88 10.98
N ASP A 179 25.40 2.40 10.32
CA ASP A 179 25.46 1.36 9.30
C ASP A 179 24.51 1.68 8.15
N ILE A 180 25.08 1.90 6.96
CA ILE A 180 24.31 2.20 5.75
C ILE A 180 23.34 1.07 5.36
N LYS A 181 23.58 -0.16 5.82
CA LYS A 181 22.67 -1.29 5.59
C LYS A 181 21.33 -1.14 6.32
N ASN A 182 21.26 -0.23 7.29
CA ASN A 182 20.05 0.05 8.05
C ASN A 182 19.32 1.31 7.60
N THR A 183 19.87 2.09 6.65
CA THR A 183 19.24 3.34 6.19
C THR A 183 17.76 3.16 5.86
N ALA A 184 16.93 4.10 6.33
CA ALA A 184 15.48 4.16 6.14
C ALA A 184 14.67 3.03 6.79
N ILE A 185 15.30 2.02 7.40
CA ILE A 185 14.59 0.97 8.14
C ILE A 185 13.89 1.61 9.35
N ILE A 186 12.63 1.28 9.53
CA ILE A 186 11.80 1.75 10.64
C ILE A 186 12.23 1.02 11.91
N GLU A 187 12.73 1.80 12.87
CA GLU A 187 13.04 1.33 14.21
C GLU A 187 11.74 1.19 15.02
N SER A 188 10.85 2.18 14.92
CA SER A 188 9.53 2.15 15.56
C SER A 188 8.51 3.01 14.84
N TYR A 189 7.25 2.61 14.97
CA TYR A 189 6.07 3.35 14.53
C TYR A 189 5.17 3.57 15.74
N LYS A 190 4.79 4.83 16.00
CA LYS A 190 4.06 5.25 17.21
C LYS A 190 4.73 4.77 18.51
N ASN A 191 6.07 4.89 18.55
CA ASN A 191 6.92 4.46 19.67
C ASN A 191 6.84 2.96 20.00
N LYS A 192 6.40 2.13 19.05
CA LYS A 192 6.35 0.69 19.19
C LYS A 192 7.01 0.00 18.01
N ARG A 193 7.65 -1.14 18.25
CA ARG A 193 8.16 -2.04 17.21
C ARG A 193 7.11 -3.01 16.67
N ASN A 194 6.00 -3.14 17.41
CA ASN A 194 4.88 -4.01 17.13
C ASN A 194 3.58 -3.18 17.10
N LEU A 195 2.65 -3.54 16.21
CA LEU A 195 1.45 -2.76 15.91
C LEU A 195 0.35 -2.90 16.97
N SER A 196 0.36 -3.98 17.75
CA SER A 196 -0.73 -4.39 18.65
C SER A 196 -2.04 -4.71 17.92
N TYR A 197 -1.95 -5.19 16.67
CA TYR A 197 -3.10 -5.58 15.83
C TYR A 197 -3.13 -7.07 15.52
N TRP A 198 -1.97 -7.71 15.45
CA TRP A 198 -1.82 -9.11 15.05
C TRP A 198 -1.14 -9.93 16.13
N GLU A 199 -1.21 -11.25 16.01
CA GLU A 199 -0.48 -12.16 16.89
C GLU A 199 0.92 -12.49 16.33
N GLY A 200 1.83 -12.90 17.21
CA GLY A 200 3.14 -13.42 16.81
C GLY A 200 3.96 -12.44 15.95
N HIS A 201 4.58 -12.98 14.89
CA HIS A 201 5.48 -12.21 14.02
C HIS A 201 4.73 -11.29 13.04
N CYS A 202 3.42 -11.51 12.83
CA CYS A 202 2.59 -10.67 11.96
C CYS A 202 2.50 -9.23 12.44
N ASP A 203 2.70 -9.01 13.74
CA ASP A 203 2.56 -7.71 14.40
C ASP A 203 3.81 -6.82 14.25
N MET A 204 4.92 -7.36 13.75
CA MET A 204 6.20 -6.65 13.65
C MET A 204 6.17 -5.57 12.57
N VAL A 205 6.70 -4.39 12.89
CA VAL A 205 7.03 -3.33 11.93
C VAL A 205 8.40 -3.64 11.33
N ASN A 206 8.43 -4.08 10.07
CA ASN A 206 9.62 -4.58 9.41
C ASN A 206 9.96 -3.76 8.16
N GLY A 207 11.25 -3.46 8.01
CA GLY A 207 11.79 -2.82 6.82
C GLY A 207 11.54 -1.31 6.77
N THR A 208 11.42 -0.76 5.58
CA THR A 208 11.32 0.69 5.33
C THR A 208 9.87 1.15 5.13
N ASP A 209 9.64 2.40 4.75
CA ASP A 209 8.32 2.91 4.32
C ASP A 209 8.01 2.61 2.83
N GLY A 210 8.99 2.10 2.09
CA GLY A 210 8.89 1.73 0.67
C GLY A 210 9.34 2.84 -0.29
N ALA A 211 9.63 4.05 0.20
CA ALA A 211 10.17 5.14 -0.62
C ALA A 211 11.66 4.93 -0.95
N SER A 212 12.40 4.30 -0.04
CA SER A 212 13.80 3.93 -0.22
C SER A 212 14.14 2.71 0.60
N PHE A 213 15.11 1.94 0.13
CA PHE A 213 15.67 0.77 0.77
C PHE A 213 17.18 0.96 1.00
N PRO A 214 17.82 0.15 1.85
CA PRO A 214 19.27 0.14 1.96
C PRO A 214 19.96 -0.04 0.58
N PRO A 215 21.11 0.61 0.33
CA PRO A 215 21.80 0.58 -0.95
C PRO A 215 22.36 -0.80 -1.29
N PHE A 216 22.76 -0.99 -2.55
CA PHE A 216 23.30 -2.24 -3.10
C PHE A 216 22.30 -3.40 -3.07
N VAL A 217 21.06 -3.11 -3.48
CA VAL A 217 19.95 -4.06 -3.55
C VAL A 217 20.29 -5.21 -4.49
N LYS A 218 20.05 -6.44 -4.01
CA LYS A 218 20.30 -7.68 -4.77
C LYS A 218 18.99 -8.27 -5.30
N LYS A 219 19.07 -8.95 -6.45
CA LYS A 219 17.93 -9.63 -7.07
C LYS A 219 17.36 -10.78 -6.25
N ASN A 220 18.17 -11.43 -5.43
CA ASN A 220 17.74 -12.54 -4.56
C ASN A 220 17.31 -12.09 -3.16
N GLN A 221 17.28 -10.77 -2.90
CA GLN A 221 16.88 -10.23 -1.61
C GLN A 221 15.37 -10.05 -1.54
N VAL A 222 14.77 -10.32 -0.39
CA VAL A 222 13.38 -9.96 -0.08
C VAL A 222 13.38 -8.57 0.55
N LEU A 223 12.67 -7.62 -0.05
CA LEU A 223 12.56 -6.26 0.45
C LEU A 223 11.32 -6.10 1.30
N ARG A 224 11.50 -5.93 2.61
CA ARG A 224 10.40 -5.69 3.55
C ARG A 224 10.09 -4.21 3.66
N PHE A 225 8.81 -3.88 3.77
CA PHE A 225 8.36 -2.53 4.04
C PHE A 225 7.03 -2.54 4.81
N PHE A 226 6.84 -1.53 5.64
CA PHE A 226 5.63 -1.31 6.41
C PHE A 226 4.73 -0.32 5.69
N SER A 227 3.44 -0.65 5.60
CA SER A 227 2.42 0.25 5.06
C SER A 227 1.32 0.44 6.09
N SER A 228 1.28 1.61 6.73
CA SER A 228 0.26 1.99 7.70
C SER A 228 -1.17 1.91 7.14
N ASP A 229 -1.36 2.15 5.84
CA ASP A 229 -2.66 2.06 5.16
C ASP A 229 -3.32 0.67 5.24
N ILE A 230 -2.50 -0.39 5.26
CA ILE A 230 -2.95 -1.80 5.33
C ILE A 230 -2.63 -2.45 6.69
N CYS A 231 -2.09 -1.65 7.61
CA CYS A 231 -1.86 -2.03 9.00
C CYS A 231 -0.97 -3.26 9.20
N ARG A 232 -0.03 -3.53 8.29
CA ARG A 232 0.96 -4.61 8.44
C ARG A 232 2.24 -4.32 7.66
N SER A 233 3.27 -5.08 7.99
CA SER A 233 4.46 -5.21 7.14
C SER A 233 4.20 -6.21 6.02
N ILE A 234 4.78 -5.93 4.86
CA ILE A 234 4.72 -6.78 3.67
C ILE A 234 6.10 -6.80 2.99
N TYR A 235 6.21 -7.52 1.88
CA TYR A 235 7.47 -7.68 1.18
C TYR A 235 7.30 -7.70 -0.34
N GLY A 236 8.35 -7.28 -1.03
CA GLY A 236 8.49 -7.40 -2.48
C GLY A 236 9.56 -8.41 -2.86
N VAL A 237 9.36 -9.09 -3.98
CA VAL A 237 10.31 -10.03 -4.60
C VAL A 237 10.66 -9.58 -6.01
N PHE A 238 11.90 -9.82 -6.43
CA PHE A 238 12.38 -9.41 -7.74
C PHE A 238 11.64 -10.14 -8.87
N GLN A 239 11.10 -9.38 -9.83
CA GLN A 239 10.39 -9.90 -10.99
C GLN A 239 11.19 -9.68 -12.28
N GLY A 240 11.89 -8.55 -12.43
CA GLY A 240 12.62 -8.24 -13.66
C GLY A 240 13.35 -6.91 -13.64
N ASN A 241 14.12 -6.63 -14.69
CA ASN A 241 14.76 -5.34 -14.89
C ASN A 241 13.79 -4.40 -15.63
N GLN A 242 13.81 -3.11 -15.30
CA GLN A 242 13.09 -2.05 -16.00
C GLN A 242 14.07 -0.94 -16.40
N ASN A 243 13.75 -0.21 -17.47
CA ASN A 243 14.48 1.00 -17.85
C ASN A 243 13.52 2.18 -17.87
N VAL A 244 13.72 3.09 -16.92
CA VAL A 244 12.88 4.28 -16.76
C VAL A 244 13.75 5.50 -16.97
N LYS A 245 13.48 6.26 -18.03
CA LYS A 245 14.21 7.48 -18.37
C LYS A 245 15.73 7.28 -18.43
N GLY A 246 16.18 6.14 -18.97
CA GLY A 246 17.60 5.80 -19.09
C GLY A 246 18.27 5.34 -17.80
N ILE A 247 17.49 4.99 -16.76
CA ILE A 247 17.98 4.46 -15.49
C ILE A 247 17.51 3.00 -15.38
N THR A 248 18.45 2.08 -15.18
CA THR A 248 18.15 0.66 -14.96
C THR A 248 17.66 0.45 -13.54
N LEU A 249 16.45 -0.09 -13.39
CA LEU A 249 15.79 -0.37 -12.12
C LEU A 249 15.50 -1.86 -11.99
N TYR A 250 15.40 -2.33 -10.75
CA TYR A 250 14.90 -3.65 -10.39
C TYR A 250 13.44 -3.54 -9.99
N ARG A 251 12.56 -4.25 -10.71
CA ARG A 251 11.14 -4.37 -10.37
C ARG A 251 10.96 -5.40 -9.26
N PHE A 252 10.45 -4.95 -8.13
CA PHE A 252 9.97 -5.78 -7.04
C PHE A 252 8.45 -5.73 -7.02
N THR A 253 7.80 -6.89 -7.03
CA THR A 253 6.35 -7.00 -6.91
C THR A 253 5.98 -7.63 -5.58
N VAL A 254 4.80 -7.27 -5.06
CA VAL A 254 4.23 -7.98 -3.90
C VAL A 254 3.69 -9.33 -4.40
N PRO A 255 4.24 -10.46 -3.95
CA PRO A 255 3.87 -11.76 -4.49
C PRO A 255 2.51 -12.23 -3.97
N ARG A 256 1.87 -13.17 -4.69
CA ARG A 256 0.59 -13.77 -4.31
C ARG A 256 0.63 -14.36 -2.89
N GLU A 257 1.75 -14.97 -2.54
CA GLU A 257 2.04 -15.61 -1.26
C GLU A 257 1.88 -14.65 -0.07
N ALA A 258 2.05 -13.34 -0.27
CA ALA A 258 1.81 -12.34 0.77
C ALA A 258 0.32 -12.22 1.16
N PHE A 259 -0.59 -12.67 0.29
CA PHE A 259 -2.04 -12.66 0.47
C PHE A 259 -2.65 -14.07 0.53
N ALA A 260 -1.83 -15.11 0.46
CA ALA A 260 -2.28 -16.50 0.49
C ALA A 260 -2.84 -16.89 1.86
N SER A 261 -3.72 -17.90 1.88
CA SER A 261 -4.26 -18.45 3.13
C SER A 261 -3.18 -19.19 3.93
N PRO A 262 -3.37 -19.36 5.25
CA PRO A 262 -2.51 -20.21 6.09
C PRO A 262 -2.36 -21.66 5.60
N THR A 263 -3.33 -22.16 4.82
CA THR A 263 -3.25 -23.50 4.22
C THR A 263 -2.27 -23.58 3.05
N GLU A 264 -2.02 -22.48 2.35
CA GLU A 264 -1.03 -22.37 1.26
C GLU A 264 0.32 -21.87 1.80
N VAL A 265 0.29 -20.87 2.71
CA VAL A 265 1.48 -20.27 3.34
C VAL A 265 1.26 -20.22 4.86
N GLY A 266 1.84 -21.19 5.58
CA GLY A 266 1.66 -21.35 7.02
C GLY A 266 1.96 -20.09 7.85
N ASP A 267 2.95 -19.29 7.45
CA ASP A 267 3.33 -18.04 8.13
C ASP A 267 2.21 -16.99 8.15
N ASN A 268 1.19 -17.09 7.29
CA ASN A 268 0.08 -16.14 7.29
C ASN A 268 -0.98 -16.43 8.38
N TYR A 269 -0.81 -17.46 9.22
CA TYR A 269 -1.79 -17.87 10.24
C TYR A 269 -2.24 -16.70 11.12
N CYS A 270 -1.32 -15.83 11.54
CA CYS A 270 -1.61 -14.71 12.45
C CYS A 270 -2.29 -13.50 11.78
N PHE A 271 -2.55 -13.55 10.47
CA PHE A 271 -3.41 -12.59 9.77
C PHE A 271 -4.86 -13.06 9.65
N CYS A 272 -5.17 -14.31 10.03
CA CYS A 272 -6.54 -14.81 10.06
C CYS A 272 -7.23 -14.41 11.36
N THR A 273 -8.24 -13.53 11.29
CA THR A 273 -8.90 -12.94 12.46
C THR A 273 -10.24 -13.59 12.82
N ASP A 274 -10.89 -14.26 11.87
CA ASP A 274 -12.24 -14.83 12.03
C ASP A 274 -12.37 -16.11 11.20
N GLU A 275 -12.37 -17.27 11.87
CA GLU A 275 -12.50 -18.59 11.24
C GLU A 275 -13.85 -18.81 10.55
N VAL A 276 -14.92 -18.12 10.95
CA VAL A 276 -16.23 -18.28 10.32
C VAL A 276 -16.26 -17.58 8.97
N ILE A 277 -15.75 -16.34 8.92
CA ILE A 277 -15.71 -15.56 7.67
C ILE A 277 -14.66 -16.11 6.71
N SER A 278 -13.50 -16.52 7.22
CA SER A 278 -12.40 -17.06 6.43
C SER A 278 -12.54 -18.55 6.09
N GLN A 279 -13.65 -19.19 6.46
CA GLN A 279 -13.90 -20.62 6.26
C GLN A 279 -12.77 -21.49 6.81
N ASN A 280 -12.52 -21.38 8.12
CA ASN A 280 -11.42 -22.01 8.83
C ASN A 280 -10.04 -21.60 8.27
N CYS A 281 -9.86 -20.30 8.00
CA CYS A 281 -8.64 -19.72 7.46
C CYS A 281 -8.18 -20.35 6.13
N THR A 282 -9.14 -20.67 5.25
CA THR A 282 -8.86 -21.24 3.92
C THR A 282 -8.97 -20.21 2.79
N LEU A 283 -9.67 -19.09 3.03
CA LEU A 283 -9.80 -18.02 2.05
C LEU A 283 -8.52 -17.19 1.92
N ALA A 284 -8.18 -16.82 0.69
CA ALA A 284 -7.01 -16.02 0.31
C ALA A 284 -7.41 -14.71 -0.37
N GLY A 285 -6.46 -13.77 -0.46
CA GLY A 285 -6.55 -12.52 -1.23
C GLY A 285 -7.30 -11.37 -0.56
N VAL A 286 -7.75 -11.55 0.68
CA VAL A 286 -8.39 -10.49 1.49
C VAL A 286 -7.77 -10.44 2.88
N LEU A 287 -7.62 -9.24 3.43
CA LEU A 287 -7.04 -8.98 4.75
C LEU A 287 -8.02 -8.17 5.59
N ASP A 288 -8.47 -8.73 6.72
CA ASP A 288 -9.31 -8.02 7.69
C ASP A 288 -8.46 -7.02 8.50
N ILE A 289 -8.65 -5.73 8.28
CA ILE A 289 -7.93 -4.68 9.00
C ILE A 289 -8.79 -3.98 10.05
N SER A 290 -9.86 -4.64 10.52
CA SER A 290 -10.78 -4.08 11.51
C SER A 290 -10.09 -3.63 12.80
N ALA A 291 -9.05 -4.34 13.24
CA ALA A 291 -8.27 -4.01 14.43
C ALA A 291 -7.69 -2.58 14.39
N CYS A 292 -7.19 -2.12 13.23
CA CYS A 292 -6.66 -0.76 13.06
C CYS A 292 -7.69 0.26 12.58
N LYS A 293 -8.94 -0.18 12.30
CA LYS A 293 -10.07 0.67 11.88
C LYS A 293 -11.15 0.75 12.95
N ALA A 294 -10.76 0.70 14.22
CA ALA A 294 -11.65 0.81 15.38
C ALA A 294 -12.83 -0.20 15.33
N GLY A 295 -12.54 -1.44 14.91
CA GLY A 295 -13.50 -2.55 14.81
C GLY A 295 -14.41 -2.50 13.58
N ARG A 296 -14.34 -1.45 12.74
CA ARG A 296 -15.13 -1.39 11.50
C ARG A 296 -14.71 -2.53 10.58
N PRO A 297 -15.65 -3.23 9.91
CA PRO A 297 -15.38 -4.47 9.19
C PRO A 297 -14.75 -4.21 7.80
N VAL A 298 -13.59 -3.55 7.79
CA VAL A 298 -12.85 -3.14 6.59
C VAL A 298 -11.91 -4.25 6.16
N PHE A 299 -12.00 -4.64 4.89
CA PHE A 299 -11.14 -5.65 4.28
C PHE A 299 -10.33 -5.03 3.14
N ILE A 300 -9.03 -5.29 3.10
CA ILE A 300 -8.16 -4.88 2.00
C ILE A 300 -7.90 -6.07 1.07
N SER A 301 -7.87 -5.81 -0.23
CA SER A 301 -7.44 -6.78 -1.24
C SER A 301 -6.64 -6.08 -2.34
N LEU A 302 -6.16 -6.85 -3.31
CA LEU A 302 -5.77 -6.25 -4.60
C LEU A 302 -7.02 -5.88 -5.42
N PRO A 303 -6.91 -4.96 -6.39
CA PRO A 303 -8.02 -4.56 -7.25
C PRO A 303 -8.66 -5.75 -7.98
N HIS A 304 -9.99 -5.70 -8.10
CA HIS A 304 -10.84 -6.77 -8.64
C HIS A 304 -10.64 -8.13 -7.97
N PHE A 305 -10.18 -8.13 -6.71
CA PHE A 305 -9.83 -9.34 -5.96
C PHE A 305 -8.76 -10.20 -6.68
N LEU A 306 -7.77 -9.56 -7.33
CA LEU A 306 -6.62 -10.27 -7.87
C LEU A 306 -5.98 -11.15 -6.78
N HIS A 307 -5.73 -12.42 -7.12
CA HIS A 307 -5.22 -13.48 -6.24
C HIS A 307 -6.13 -13.90 -5.07
N ALA A 308 -7.40 -13.50 -5.04
CA ALA A 308 -8.35 -13.99 -4.06
C ALA A 308 -8.98 -15.33 -4.46
N SER A 309 -9.52 -16.04 -3.46
CA SER A 309 -10.28 -17.28 -3.68
C SER A 309 -11.54 -17.02 -4.53
N ASP A 310 -11.85 -17.94 -5.45
CA ASP A 310 -12.99 -17.81 -6.38
C ASP A 310 -14.33 -17.55 -5.69
N SER A 311 -14.53 -18.09 -4.48
CA SER A 311 -15.74 -17.87 -3.69
C SER A 311 -15.98 -16.39 -3.36
N ILE A 312 -14.93 -15.58 -3.24
CA ILE A 312 -15.03 -14.13 -2.99
C ILE A 312 -15.51 -13.42 -4.25
N LEU A 313 -15.00 -13.82 -5.43
CA LEU A 313 -15.42 -13.25 -6.70
C LEU A 313 -16.88 -13.59 -7.02
N HIS A 314 -17.37 -14.76 -6.61
CA HIS A 314 -18.74 -15.21 -6.83
C HIS A 314 -19.83 -14.42 -6.08
N ASP A 315 -19.46 -13.47 -5.21
CA ASP A 315 -20.39 -12.69 -4.41
C ASP A 315 -20.85 -11.39 -5.09
N VAL A 316 -20.14 -10.95 -6.14
CA VAL A 316 -20.45 -9.73 -6.93
C VAL A 316 -20.13 -9.91 -8.42
N GLU A 317 -20.94 -9.37 -9.31
CA GLU A 317 -20.72 -9.44 -10.76
C GLU A 317 -19.97 -8.20 -11.27
N GLY A 318 -19.24 -8.34 -12.39
CA GLY A 318 -18.56 -7.21 -13.05
C GLY A 318 -17.08 -7.02 -12.67
N LEU A 319 -16.50 -7.93 -11.88
CA LEU A 319 -15.06 -7.90 -11.59
C LEU A 319 -14.25 -8.65 -12.65
N SER A 320 -13.08 -8.11 -13.00
CA SER A 320 -12.17 -8.67 -14.00
C SER A 320 -10.71 -8.50 -13.54
N PRO A 321 -10.17 -9.38 -12.68
CA PRO A 321 -8.79 -9.28 -12.20
C PRO A 321 -7.78 -9.43 -13.36
N ASN A 322 -6.78 -8.56 -13.38
CA ASN A 322 -5.69 -8.57 -14.35
C ASN A 322 -4.36 -8.28 -13.65
N GLU A 323 -3.37 -9.15 -13.81
CA GLU A 323 -2.07 -8.99 -13.13
C GLU A 323 -1.38 -7.67 -13.49
N LYS A 324 -1.30 -7.32 -14.77
CA LYS A 324 -0.60 -6.09 -15.21
C LYS A 324 -1.27 -4.82 -14.70
N GLU A 325 -2.59 -4.82 -14.63
CA GLU A 325 -3.39 -3.67 -14.20
C GLU A 325 -3.50 -3.56 -12.68
N HIS A 326 -3.48 -4.69 -11.95
CA HIS A 326 -3.83 -4.73 -10.53
C HIS A 326 -2.69 -5.15 -9.60
N GLU A 327 -1.52 -5.54 -10.11
CA GLU A 327 -0.34 -5.82 -9.27
C GLU A 327 0.22 -4.55 -8.62
N THR A 328 0.81 -4.69 -7.44
CA THR A 328 1.61 -3.64 -6.81
C THR A 328 3.08 -3.88 -7.10
N PHE A 329 3.79 -2.84 -7.52
CA PHE A 329 5.22 -2.92 -7.82
C PHE A 329 6.01 -1.67 -7.36
N LEU A 330 7.30 -1.89 -7.13
CA LEU A 330 8.31 -0.90 -6.78
C LEU A 330 9.51 -1.10 -7.74
N ASP A 331 9.85 -0.07 -8.50
CA ASP A 331 11.03 -0.07 -9.37
C ASP A 331 12.16 0.70 -8.68
N ILE A 332 13.17 -0.04 -8.25
CA ILE A 332 14.22 0.42 -7.33
C ILE A 332 15.54 0.51 -8.06
N GLU A 333 16.25 1.63 -7.91
CA GLU A 333 17.61 1.74 -8.44
C GLU A 333 18.57 0.97 -7.52
N PRO A 334 19.31 -0.03 -8.03
CA PRO A 334 19.98 -1.01 -7.18
C PRO A 334 21.16 -0.45 -6.39
N THR A 335 21.82 0.60 -6.87
CA THR A 335 23.00 1.16 -6.20
C THR A 335 22.61 1.96 -4.97
N THR A 336 21.63 2.85 -5.11
CA THR A 336 21.17 3.78 -4.07
C THR A 336 20.07 3.19 -3.20
N GLY A 337 19.28 2.26 -3.72
CA GLY A 337 18.09 1.72 -3.06
C GLY A 337 16.86 2.63 -3.16
N PHE A 338 16.90 3.70 -3.96
CA PHE A 338 15.76 4.61 -4.10
C PHE A 338 14.68 4.03 -5.01
N THR A 339 13.42 4.14 -4.59
CA THR A 339 12.26 3.81 -5.41
C THR A 339 12.00 4.97 -6.38
N LEU A 340 12.27 4.76 -7.66
CA LEU A 340 12.16 5.81 -8.69
C LEU A 340 10.87 5.74 -9.51
N GLN A 341 10.20 4.59 -9.48
CA GLN A 341 8.85 4.42 -9.98
C GLN A 341 8.12 3.41 -9.11
N PHE A 342 6.83 3.62 -8.84
CA PHE A 342 6.00 2.62 -8.17
C PHE A 342 4.54 2.75 -8.56
N ALA A 343 3.80 1.67 -8.35
CA ALA A 343 2.35 1.67 -8.33
C ALA A 343 1.88 0.81 -7.15
N LYS A 344 1.31 1.45 -6.14
CA LYS A 344 0.67 0.83 -4.99
C LYS A 344 -0.82 0.73 -5.29
N ARG A 345 -1.29 -0.49 -5.54
CA ARG A 345 -2.66 -0.78 -5.94
C ARG A 345 -3.37 -1.60 -4.88
N LEU A 346 -4.47 -1.07 -4.37
CA LEU A 346 -5.23 -1.69 -3.30
C LEU A 346 -6.71 -1.40 -3.43
N GLN A 347 -7.52 -2.33 -2.95
CA GLN A 347 -8.97 -2.25 -2.96
C GLN A 347 -9.48 -2.21 -1.53
N VAL A 348 -10.38 -1.26 -1.28
CA VAL A 348 -11.08 -1.14 -0.01
C VAL A 348 -12.44 -1.81 -0.13
N ASN A 349 -12.68 -2.75 0.76
CA ASN A 349 -13.89 -3.54 0.83
C ASN A 349 -14.51 -3.42 2.22
N LEU A 350 -15.80 -3.71 2.31
CA LEU A 350 -16.52 -3.78 3.57
C LEU A 350 -17.25 -5.11 3.66
N LEU A 351 -17.09 -5.81 4.78
CA LEU A 351 -17.80 -7.06 5.01
C LEU A 351 -19.24 -6.77 5.39
N VAL A 352 -20.17 -7.30 4.60
CA VAL A 352 -21.61 -7.24 4.85
C VAL A 352 -22.04 -8.55 5.49
N ARG A 353 -22.66 -8.48 6.68
CA ARG A 353 -23.14 -9.66 7.42
C ARG A 353 -24.68 -9.68 7.49
N PRO A 354 -25.30 -10.87 7.54
CA PRO A 354 -26.73 -10.99 7.87
C PRO A 354 -27.04 -10.36 9.23
N ALA A 355 -28.07 -9.52 9.28
CA ALA A 355 -28.57 -8.93 10.52
C ALA A 355 -30.10 -9.06 10.57
N PRO A 356 -30.66 -10.18 11.06
CA PRO A 356 -32.09 -10.47 10.99
C PRO A 356 -33.01 -9.45 11.68
N LYS A 357 -32.46 -8.64 12.59
CA LYS A 357 -33.21 -7.59 13.31
C LYS A 357 -33.19 -6.24 12.58
N ILE A 358 -32.40 -6.09 11.52
CA ILE A 358 -32.27 -4.87 10.73
C ILE A 358 -32.89 -5.11 9.36
N GLU A 359 -33.99 -4.41 9.08
CA GLU A 359 -34.78 -4.61 7.86
C GLU A 359 -33.97 -4.31 6.59
N ALA A 360 -33.12 -3.27 6.63
CA ALA A 360 -32.24 -2.92 5.53
C ALA A 360 -31.25 -4.04 5.15
N LEU A 361 -31.01 -5.01 6.04
CA LEU A 361 -30.12 -6.16 5.81
C LEU A 361 -30.87 -7.49 5.72
N SER A 362 -32.21 -7.47 5.71
CA SER A 362 -33.06 -8.67 5.72
C SER A 362 -32.85 -9.60 4.52
N LYS A 363 -32.36 -9.06 3.39
CA LYS A 363 -32.07 -9.81 2.17
C LYS A 363 -30.67 -10.41 2.13
N VAL A 364 -29.78 -10.02 3.06
CA VAL A 364 -28.42 -10.57 3.15
C VAL A 364 -28.49 -11.96 3.80
N LYS A 365 -28.28 -13.01 3.00
CA LYS A 365 -28.39 -14.41 3.46
C LYS A 365 -27.11 -14.97 4.06
N ARG A 366 -25.95 -14.54 3.55
CA ARG A 366 -24.62 -14.98 3.98
C ARG A 366 -23.66 -13.81 4.05
N PRO A 367 -22.61 -13.89 4.87
CA PRO A 367 -21.57 -12.86 4.87
C PRO A 367 -20.84 -12.83 3.52
N TYR A 368 -20.50 -11.65 3.05
CA TYR A 368 -19.69 -11.46 1.84
C TYR A 368 -18.94 -10.14 1.86
N VAL A 369 -17.82 -10.09 1.14
CA VAL A 369 -16.92 -8.93 1.06
C VAL A 369 -17.36 -8.04 -0.10
N PHE A 370 -17.95 -6.88 0.20
CA PHE A 370 -18.44 -5.93 -0.81
C PHE A 370 -17.32 -4.95 -1.20
N PRO A 371 -16.87 -4.90 -2.47
CA PRO A 371 -15.86 -3.95 -2.91
C PRO A 371 -16.45 -2.55 -3.06
N VAL A 372 -15.82 -1.56 -2.42
CA VAL A 372 -16.29 -0.16 -2.42
C VAL A 372 -15.59 0.63 -3.51
N LEU A 373 -14.26 0.58 -3.51
CA LEU A 373 -13.40 1.24 -4.47
C LEU A 373 -12.03 0.58 -4.50
N TRP A 374 -11.27 0.82 -5.55
CA TRP A 374 -9.84 0.56 -5.58
C TRP A 374 -9.07 1.82 -5.96
N LEU A 375 -7.79 1.83 -5.62
CA LEU A 375 -6.90 2.95 -5.87
C LEU A 375 -5.57 2.52 -6.47
N ASN A 376 -4.98 3.42 -7.25
CA ASN A 376 -3.59 3.38 -7.70
C ASN A 376 -2.87 4.60 -7.14
N GLU A 377 -2.00 4.41 -6.16
CA GLU A 377 -1.03 5.42 -5.76
C GLU A 377 0.27 5.19 -6.52
N SER A 378 0.63 6.12 -7.39
CA SER A 378 1.79 5.96 -8.27
C SER A 378 2.63 7.23 -8.35
N ALA A 379 3.90 7.02 -8.64
CA ALA A 379 4.83 8.08 -8.97
C ALA A 379 5.88 7.57 -9.95
N VAL A 380 6.39 8.49 -10.77
CA VAL A 380 7.52 8.25 -11.67
C VAL A 380 8.46 9.43 -11.52
N ILE A 381 9.77 9.17 -11.48
CA ILE A 381 10.79 10.22 -11.47
C ILE A 381 10.61 11.22 -12.63
N GLY A 382 10.59 12.52 -12.32
CA GLY A 382 10.51 13.60 -13.30
C GLY A 382 11.75 13.68 -14.19
N ASP A 383 11.65 14.23 -15.41
CA ASP A 383 12.75 14.22 -16.38
C ASP A 383 13.99 14.96 -15.90
N GLU A 384 13.82 16.14 -15.30
CA GLU A 384 14.90 16.93 -14.71
C GLU A 384 15.62 16.17 -13.58
N LYS A 385 14.84 15.54 -12.70
CA LYS A 385 15.39 14.72 -11.60
C LYS A 385 16.07 13.46 -12.12
N ALA A 386 15.55 12.84 -13.17
CA ALA A 386 16.18 11.69 -13.82
C ALA A 386 17.52 12.07 -14.47
N GLU A 387 17.58 13.24 -15.15
CA GLU A 387 18.84 13.75 -15.69
C GLU A 387 19.86 14.06 -14.59
N MET A 388 19.42 14.71 -13.53
CA MET A 388 20.26 14.97 -12.35
C MET A 388 20.77 13.67 -11.74
N PHE A 389 19.91 12.66 -11.60
CA PHE A 389 20.26 11.35 -11.07
C PHE A 389 21.32 10.66 -11.94
N ARG A 390 21.13 10.64 -13.27
CA ARG A 390 22.13 10.05 -14.19
C ARG A 390 23.49 10.75 -14.08
N LYS A 391 23.52 12.08 -14.00
CA LYS A 391 24.76 12.86 -13.87
C LYS A 391 25.48 12.63 -12.53
N LYS A 392 24.73 12.58 -11.42
CA LYS A 392 25.31 12.49 -10.07
C LYS A 392 25.59 11.07 -9.59
N VAL A 393 24.86 10.08 -10.10
CA VAL A 393 24.93 8.69 -9.61
C VAL A 393 25.37 7.74 -10.72
N THR A 394 24.58 7.60 -11.77
CA THR A 394 24.82 6.57 -12.81
C THR A 394 26.15 6.77 -13.53
N GLY A 395 26.47 8.00 -13.93
CA GLY A 395 27.71 8.34 -14.64
C GLY A 395 28.98 8.00 -13.85
N PRO A 396 29.14 8.52 -12.61
CA PRO A 396 30.29 8.19 -11.76
C PRO A 396 30.43 6.68 -11.48
N VAL A 397 29.33 5.97 -11.21
CA VAL A 397 29.35 4.52 -10.96
C VAL A 397 29.80 3.75 -12.19
N GLN A 398 29.30 4.09 -13.38
CA GLN A 398 29.74 3.48 -14.64
C GLN A 398 31.21 3.77 -14.93
N LEU A 399 31.66 5.02 -14.71
CA LEU A 399 33.06 5.40 -14.89
C LEU A 399 33.98 4.59 -13.97
N LEU A 400 33.62 4.44 -12.70
CA LEU A 400 34.37 3.61 -11.74
C LEU A 400 34.44 2.15 -12.18
N GLY A 401 33.33 1.60 -12.70
CA GLY A 401 33.31 0.24 -13.25
C GLY A 401 34.23 0.06 -14.47
N VAL A 402 34.24 1.04 -15.38
CA VAL A 402 35.15 1.05 -16.54
C VAL A 402 36.61 1.14 -16.09
N VAL A 403 36.92 2.06 -15.17
CA VAL A 403 38.28 2.21 -14.61
C VAL A 403 38.72 0.93 -13.92
N GLN A 404 37.85 0.29 -13.14
CA GLN A 404 38.13 -0.99 -12.49
C GLN A 404 38.44 -2.09 -13.52
N MET A 405 37.64 -2.21 -14.58
CA MET A 405 37.90 -3.19 -15.65
C MET A 405 39.23 -2.93 -16.35
N VAL A 406 39.55 -1.67 -16.67
CA VAL A 406 40.82 -1.28 -17.29
C VAL A 406 42.00 -1.64 -16.39
N LEU A 407 41.92 -1.35 -15.09
CA LEU A 407 42.96 -1.69 -14.11
C LEU A 407 43.14 -3.21 -13.99
N MET A 408 42.06 -3.99 -13.95
CA MET A 408 42.12 -5.46 -13.89
C MET A 408 42.75 -6.06 -15.16
N ILE A 409 42.38 -5.57 -16.35
CA ILE A 409 42.96 -6.01 -17.62
C ILE A 409 44.45 -5.66 -17.67
N THR A 410 44.81 -4.41 -17.33
CA THR A 410 46.20 -3.95 -17.33
C THR A 410 47.05 -4.75 -16.36
N GLY A 411 46.56 -4.98 -15.13
CA GLY A 411 47.24 -5.80 -14.13
C GLY A 411 47.43 -7.24 -14.59
N SER A 412 46.42 -7.83 -15.24
CA SER A 412 46.50 -9.20 -15.77
C SER A 412 47.54 -9.32 -16.89
N VAL A 413 47.59 -8.33 -17.81
CA VAL A 413 48.58 -8.29 -18.90
C VAL A 413 49.99 -8.16 -18.33
N LEU A 414 50.21 -7.26 -17.37
CA LEU A 414 51.51 -7.09 -16.72
C LEU A 414 51.95 -8.35 -15.97
N PHE A 415 51.02 -9.03 -15.29
CA PHE A 415 51.30 -10.29 -14.60
C PHE A 415 51.72 -11.39 -15.59
N ILE A 416 51.01 -11.55 -16.71
CA ILE A 416 51.37 -12.53 -17.75
C ILE A 416 52.73 -12.19 -18.37
N ALA A 417 52.99 -10.92 -18.66
CA ALA A 417 54.28 -10.48 -19.21
C ALA A 417 55.44 -10.75 -18.23
N PHE A 418 55.23 -10.51 -16.93
CA PHE A 418 56.19 -10.82 -15.89
C PHE A 418 56.45 -12.33 -15.78
N MET A 419 55.38 -13.14 -15.73
CA MET A 419 55.51 -14.60 -15.68
C MET A 419 56.23 -15.15 -16.90
N GLY A 420 55.89 -14.66 -18.11
CA GLY A 420 56.59 -15.02 -19.34
C GLY A 420 58.08 -14.67 -19.29
N SER A 421 58.41 -13.47 -18.82
CA SER A 421 59.81 -13.04 -18.64
C SER A 421 60.56 -13.89 -17.61
N PHE A 422 59.90 -14.23 -16.50
CA PHE A 422 60.44 -15.09 -15.46
C PHE A 422 60.76 -16.50 -15.98
N PHE A 423 59.82 -17.13 -16.70
CA PHE A 423 60.05 -18.46 -17.29
C PHE A 423 61.17 -18.45 -18.34
N ILE A 424 61.28 -17.39 -19.16
CA ILE A 424 62.39 -17.25 -20.11
C ILE A 424 63.73 -17.15 -19.36
N CYS A 425 63.80 -16.35 -18.29
CA CYS A 425 65.00 -16.21 -17.47
C CYS A 425 65.40 -17.51 -16.76
N VAL A 426 64.44 -18.25 -16.23
CA VAL A 426 64.69 -19.56 -15.59
C VAL A 426 65.13 -20.60 -16.62
N SER A 427 64.49 -20.65 -17.79
CA SER A 427 64.87 -21.56 -18.89
C SER A 427 66.30 -21.30 -19.40
N LYS A 428 66.72 -20.03 -19.46
CA LYS A 428 68.10 -19.66 -19.79
C LYS A 428 69.15 -20.02 -18.72
N LYS A 429 68.74 -20.25 -17.46
CA LYS A 429 69.64 -20.70 -16.38
C LYS A 429 69.78 -22.23 -16.30
N LEU A 430 68.85 -22.96 -16.91
CA LEU A 430 68.81 -24.43 -16.94
C LEU A 430 69.46 -25.04 -18.20
N LYS A 431 69.72 -24.22 -19.22
CA LYS A 431 70.63 -24.52 -20.34
C LYS A 431 72.01 -23.95 -20.03
#